data_AF-A0A3C0DZZ0-F1
#
_entry.id   AF-A0A3C0DZZ0-F1
#
_cell.length_a   1.000
_cell.length_b   1.000
_cell.length_c   1.000
_cell.angle_alpha   90.00
_cell.angle_beta   90.00
_cell.angle_gamma   90.00
#
_symmetry.space_group_name_H-M   'P 1'
#
loop_
_entity.id
_entity.type
_entity.pdbx_description
1 polymer ?
#
loop_
_entity_poly.entity_id
_entity_poly.type
_entity_poly.pdbx_seq_one_letter_code
_entity_poly.pdbx_strand_id
1 'polypeptide(L)'
;MKHVFGLAFAATVAATIPVHAQVQECVDVSLINPEAVCPAVVDPVCGCDGVTYMNSCEAQTHGGVTSWTEGTCAVESCTDVAGVDFGECDFVLGIAQVNGVCQTISGCDYVVNGVDYSPAFFEDEPTCTMCNDVPPECGLQLLISTEDGMWYTFEAIDVPADVELTWWIDDFLAQTGGLVFEAGFDFNPFWSVCAQYESAPCGGLVEQCYSNVDGVAPCTDLAGVDFGLCEMAMGVANVGGTCQFVSGCGSYVGGVNYAGAFFDSMESCMLQCNPGGTLPGCVYPEACNFNPLATEDDGSCTFPPFGCGFSEGAGCMYPGALNYDPWALVDDGSCQFAPDNTDCPGDVDGDNTVGVSDILTLLGQFGAVCD
;
A
#
# COMPACT_ATOMS: atom_id res chain seq x y z
N MET A 1 65.46 14.05 38.10
CA MET A 1 64.97 13.88 36.73
C MET A 1 64.12 12.61 36.71
N LYS A 2 62.88 12.72 36.24
CA LYS A 2 61.79 11.76 36.45
C LYS A 2 62.08 10.42 35.75
N HIS A 3 61.93 9.33 36.48
CA HIS A 3 61.81 7.98 35.93
C HIS A 3 60.42 7.83 35.30
N VAL A 4 60.35 7.44 34.02
CA VAL A 4 59.12 6.95 33.40
C VAL A 4 59.46 5.62 32.73
N PHE A 5 58.95 4.56 33.35
CA PHE A 5 58.91 3.20 32.83
C PHE A 5 57.90 3.16 31.65
N GLY A 6 58.35 2.73 30.47
CA GLY A 6 57.47 2.43 29.35
C GLY A 6 56.86 1.03 29.51
N LEU A 7 55.56 0.97 29.78
CA LEU A 7 54.76 -0.24 29.72
C LEU A 7 54.46 -0.56 28.24
N ALA A 8 55.01 -1.67 27.74
CA ALA A 8 54.63 -2.24 26.46
C ALA A 8 53.36 -3.08 26.66
N PHE A 9 52.23 -2.62 26.11
CA PHE A 9 51.00 -3.40 26.01
C PHE A 9 51.18 -4.47 24.92
N ALA A 10 51.19 -5.74 25.32
CA ALA A 10 51.05 -6.86 24.40
C ALA A 10 49.56 -6.98 24.03
N ALA A 11 49.21 -6.63 22.79
CA ALA A 11 47.89 -6.89 22.25
C ALA A 11 47.76 -8.39 21.94
N THR A 12 47.05 -9.13 22.80
CA THR A 12 46.61 -10.49 22.51
C THR A 12 45.48 -10.43 21.50
N VAL A 13 45.74 -10.92 20.28
CA VAL A 13 44.70 -11.17 19.28
C VAL A 13 43.86 -12.34 19.78
N ALA A 14 42.68 -12.05 20.32
CA ALA A 14 41.65 -13.07 20.54
C ALA A 14 41.06 -13.42 19.17
N ALA A 15 41.51 -14.55 18.61
CA ALA A 15 40.82 -15.17 17.49
C ALA A 15 39.45 -15.65 17.98
N THR A 16 38.39 -14.98 17.55
CA THR A 16 37.02 -15.45 17.74
C THR A 16 36.84 -16.70 16.90
N ILE A 17 36.71 -17.84 17.57
CA ILE A 17 36.24 -19.09 16.95
C ILE A 17 34.80 -18.83 16.51
N PRO A 18 34.44 -19.04 15.23
CA PRO A 18 33.04 -19.01 14.84
C PRO A 18 32.37 -20.20 15.53
N VAL A 19 31.42 -19.92 16.42
CA VAL A 19 30.49 -20.92 16.96
C VAL A 19 29.68 -21.43 15.78
N HIS A 20 30.16 -22.47 15.11
CA HIS A 20 29.29 -23.33 14.34
C HIS A 20 28.42 -24.03 15.39
N ALA A 21 27.15 -23.67 15.46
CA ALA A 21 26.14 -24.56 15.99
C ALA A 21 26.30 -25.88 15.23
N GLN A 22 26.87 -26.88 15.90
CA GLN A 22 26.94 -28.23 15.35
C GLN A 22 25.50 -28.71 15.34
N VAL A 23 24.92 -28.87 14.16
CA VAL A 23 23.72 -29.69 13.98
C VAL A 23 24.11 -31.06 14.53
N GLN A 24 23.50 -31.47 15.64
CA GLN A 24 23.69 -32.83 16.10
C GLN A 24 23.10 -33.72 15.01
N GLU A 25 23.95 -34.46 14.30
CA GLU A 25 23.48 -35.44 13.31
C GLU A 25 22.53 -36.39 14.02
N CYS A 26 21.29 -36.45 13.52
CA CYS A 26 20.23 -37.22 14.15
C CYS A 26 20.59 -38.71 14.27
N VAL A 27 21.29 -39.25 13.27
CA VAL A 27 21.66 -40.67 13.18
C VAL A 27 23.16 -40.86 13.46
N ASP A 28 23.48 -41.60 14.50
CA ASP A 28 24.83 -42.06 14.82
C ASP A 28 24.99 -43.53 14.37
N VAL A 29 25.71 -43.72 13.27
CA VAL A 29 25.97 -45.03 12.67
C VAL A 29 26.67 -46.00 13.64
N SER A 30 27.39 -45.50 14.65
CA SER A 30 28.05 -46.35 15.64
C SER A 30 27.08 -47.05 16.60
N LEU A 31 25.84 -46.55 16.70
CA LEU A 31 24.78 -47.15 17.52
C LEU A 31 24.04 -48.27 16.76
N ILE A 32 24.13 -48.32 15.43
CA ILE A 32 23.46 -49.33 14.61
C ILE A 32 24.13 -50.70 14.79
N ASN A 33 23.40 -51.64 15.38
CA ASN A 33 23.79 -53.01 15.58
C ASN A 33 22.64 -53.96 15.15
N PRO A 34 22.72 -54.54 13.95
CA PRO A 34 21.69 -55.46 13.44
C PRO A 34 21.52 -56.75 14.25
N GLU A 35 22.51 -57.11 15.09
CA GLU A 35 22.47 -58.28 15.97
C GLU A 35 21.93 -57.96 17.37
N ALA A 36 21.61 -56.69 17.65
CA ALA A 36 20.97 -56.31 18.91
C ALA A 36 19.59 -56.98 19.02
N VAL A 37 19.22 -57.36 20.24
CA VAL A 37 17.92 -57.95 20.54
C VAL A 37 17.13 -56.95 21.36
N CYS A 38 16.14 -56.33 20.74
CA CYS A 38 15.20 -55.45 21.43
C CYS A 38 13.97 -56.22 21.96
N PRO A 39 13.38 -55.78 23.08
CA PRO A 39 12.12 -56.35 23.55
C PRO A 39 11.02 -56.17 22.52
N ALA A 40 10.14 -57.17 22.34
CA ALA A 40 8.95 -57.06 21.48
C ALA A 40 7.80 -56.25 22.14
N VAL A 41 8.16 -55.26 22.96
CA VAL A 41 7.19 -54.36 23.60
C VAL A 41 6.79 -53.32 22.56
N VAL A 42 5.48 -53.13 22.40
CA VAL A 42 4.91 -52.10 21.53
C VAL A 42 4.77 -50.83 22.37
N ASP A 43 5.74 -49.94 22.24
CA ASP A 43 5.82 -48.64 22.92
C ASP A 43 6.45 -47.62 21.95
N PRO A 44 5.72 -47.22 20.91
CA PRO A 44 6.29 -46.58 19.74
C PRO A 44 6.95 -45.24 20.06
N VAL A 45 8.00 -44.92 19.30
CA VAL A 45 8.72 -43.65 19.39
C VAL A 45 8.92 -43.06 18.00
N CYS A 46 8.88 -41.74 17.91
CA CYS A 46 9.22 -41.01 16.69
C CYS A 46 10.67 -40.56 16.77
N GLY A 47 11.53 -41.15 15.95
CA GLY A 47 12.93 -40.77 15.88
C GLY A 47 13.11 -39.35 15.32
N CYS A 48 14.23 -38.70 15.65
CA CYS A 48 14.60 -37.43 15.03
C CYS A 48 14.79 -37.50 13.51
N ASP A 49 14.81 -38.72 12.95
CA ASP A 49 14.89 -39.04 11.52
C ASP A 49 13.49 -39.11 10.88
N GLY A 50 12.43 -38.87 11.66
CA GLY A 50 11.05 -38.93 11.22
C GLY A 50 10.53 -40.36 11.05
N VAL A 51 11.26 -41.38 11.51
CA VAL A 51 10.85 -42.79 11.42
C VAL A 51 10.21 -43.23 12.72
N THR A 52 9.09 -43.97 12.61
CA THR A 52 8.44 -44.58 13.76
C THR A 52 9.07 -45.93 14.07
N TYR A 53 9.59 -46.07 15.28
CA TYR A 53 10.15 -47.33 15.77
C TYR A 53 9.20 -47.97 16.78
N MET A 54 9.19 -49.30 16.83
CA MET A 54 8.30 -50.07 17.72
C MET A 54 8.55 -49.76 19.21
N ASN A 55 9.79 -49.43 19.54
CA ASN A 55 10.20 -48.93 20.85
C ASN A 55 11.54 -48.20 20.78
N SER A 56 11.90 -47.54 21.88
CA SER A 56 13.16 -46.81 22.04
C SER A 56 14.42 -47.64 21.83
N CYS A 57 14.38 -48.95 22.11
CA CYS A 57 15.52 -49.83 21.83
C CYS A 57 15.73 -49.94 20.32
N GLU A 58 14.68 -50.19 19.55
CA GLU A 58 14.73 -50.28 18.09
C GLU A 58 15.23 -48.97 17.46
N ALA A 59 14.71 -47.82 17.93
CA ALA A 59 15.17 -46.50 17.46
C ALA A 59 16.67 -46.31 17.64
N GLN A 60 17.19 -46.66 18.82
CA GLN A 60 18.59 -46.46 19.13
C GLN A 60 19.52 -47.48 18.44
N THR A 61 19.19 -48.78 18.50
CA THR A 61 20.12 -49.86 18.12
C THR A 61 19.93 -50.34 16.70
N HIS A 62 18.76 -50.18 16.09
CA HIS A 62 18.53 -50.56 14.70
C HIS A 62 18.46 -49.33 13.78
N GLY A 63 17.91 -48.22 14.28
CA GLY A 63 17.87 -46.92 13.57
C GLY A 63 19.09 -46.02 13.77
N GLY A 64 19.86 -46.21 14.85
CA GLY A 64 20.99 -45.33 15.18
C GLY A 64 20.56 -43.93 15.63
N VAL A 65 19.27 -43.74 15.94
CA VAL A 65 18.69 -42.44 16.23
C VAL A 65 19.12 -41.98 17.63
N THR A 66 19.58 -40.74 17.74
CA THR A 66 20.12 -40.20 18.99
C THR A 66 19.09 -39.51 19.89
N SER A 67 17.91 -39.18 19.35
CA SER A 67 16.79 -38.61 20.10
C SER A 67 15.44 -38.98 19.48
N TRP A 68 14.38 -39.04 20.30
CA TRP A 68 13.04 -39.38 19.86
C TRP A 68 11.98 -38.79 20.81
N THR A 69 10.74 -38.70 20.34
CA THR A 69 9.55 -38.40 21.15
C THR A 69 8.73 -39.67 21.39
N GLU A 70 7.95 -39.68 22.47
CA GLU A 70 7.01 -40.78 22.74
C GLU A 70 5.84 -40.75 21.75
N GLY A 71 5.41 -41.93 21.29
CA GLY A 71 4.36 -42.10 20.29
C GLY A 71 4.90 -42.31 18.87
N THR A 72 4.02 -42.64 17.94
CA THR A 72 4.36 -42.68 16.51
C THR A 72 4.63 -41.27 16.00
N CYS A 73 5.38 -41.14 14.91
CA CYS A 73 5.49 -39.86 14.23
C CYS A 73 4.10 -39.40 13.79
N ALA A 74 3.71 -38.22 14.26
CA ALA A 74 2.46 -37.61 13.87
C ALA A 74 2.67 -36.91 12.53
N VAL A 75 1.83 -37.22 11.56
CA VAL A 75 1.72 -36.46 10.31
C VAL A 75 0.50 -35.56 10.46
N GLU A 76 0.72 -34.25 10.38
CA GLU A 76 -0.37 -33.28 10.37
C GLU A 76 -0.79 -32.97 8.93
N SER A 77 -1.98 -32.39 8.79
CA SER A 77 -2.38 -31.77 7.53
C SER A 77 -1.32 -30.78 7.08
N CYS A 78 -1.07 -30.69 5.77
CA CYS A 78 -0.05 -29.82 5.17
C CYS A 78 1.41 -30.23 5.41
N THR A 79 1.67 -31.42 5.98
CA THR A 79 3.03 -31.97 6.01
C THR A 79 3.55 -32.16 4.58
N ASP A 80 4.71 -31.58 4.25
CA ASP A 80 5.38 -31.77 2.96
C ASP A 80 5.92 -33.20 2.86
N VAL A 81 5.52 -33.92 1.81
CA VAL A 81 5.88 -35.32 1.59
C VAL A 81 7.04 -35.48 0.59
N ALA A 82 7.79 -34.40 0.31
CA ALA A 82 8.97 -34.47 -0.53
C ALA A 82 9.97 -35.52 -0.05
N GLY A 83 10.30 -36.46 -0.92
CA GLY A 83 11.25 -37.54 -0.63
C GLY A 83 10.64 -38.77 0.05
N VAL A 84 9.33 -38.78 0.33
CA VAL A 84 8.61 -39.98 0.76
C VAL A 84 8.28 -40.85 -0.46
N ASP A 85 8.72 -42.11 -0.42
CA ASP A 85 8.43 -43.09 -1.47
C ASP A 85 7.18 -43.91 -1.11
N PHE A 86 6.06 -43.61 -1.78
CA PHE A 86 4.78 -44.31 -1.60
C PHE A 86 4.69 -45.63 -2.41
N GLY A 87 5.79 -46.06 -3.03
CA GLY A 87 5.90 -47.30 -3.79
C GLY A 87 5.58 -47.15 -5.29
N GLU A 88 6.00 -48.14 -6.08
CA GLU A 88 5.93 -48.10 -7.55
C GLU A 88 4.52 -48.34 -8.16
N CYS A 89 3.46 -48.33 -7.35
CA CYS A 89 2.10 -48.51 -7.87
C CYS A 89 1.59 -47.23 -8.52
N ASP A 90 0.81 -47.37 -9.59
CA ASP A 90 0.28 -46.25 -10.38
C ASP A 90 -1.15 -45.86 -9.96
N PHE A 91 -1.49 -46.06 -8.68
CA PHE A 91 -2.77 -45.64 -8.12
C PHE A 91 -2.65 -44.23 -7.56
N VAL A 92 -3.57 -43.35 -7.96
CA VAL A 92 -3.65 -41.99 -7.42
C VAL A 92 -4.06 -42.08 -5.96
N LEU A 93 -3.15 -41.72 -5.06
CA LEU A 93 -3.38 -41.66 -3.62
C LEU A 93 -4.08 -40.35 -3.25
N GLY A 94 -3.81 -39.26 -3.97
CA GLY A 94 -4.43 -37.95 -3.76
C GLY A 94 -3.49 -36.82 -4.15
N ILE A 95 -3.74 -35.63 -3.60
CA ILE A 95 -2.91 -34.45 -3.80
C ILE A 95 -2.22 -34.12 -2.48
N ALA A 96 -0.91 -33.87 -2.50
CA ALA A 96 -0.14 -33.52 -1.30
C ALA A 96 0.94 -32.49 -1.65
N GLN A 97 1.52 -31.86 -0.62
CA GLN A 97 2.63 -30.92 -0.81
C GLN A 97 3.94 -31.65 -1.11
N VAL A 98 4.64 -31.19 -2.15
CA VAL A 98 6.00 -31.60 -2.49
C VAL A 98 6.86 -30.37 -2.74
N ASN A 99 7.78 -30.08 -1.83
CA ASN A 99 8.61 -28.87 -1.83
C ASN A 99 7.76 -27.58 -1.93
N GLY A 100 6.68 -27.49 -1.16
CA GLY A 100 5.75 -26.35 -1.15
C GLY A 100 4.81 -26.26 -2.35
N VAL A 101 4.77 -27.28 -3.21
CA VAL A 101 3.88 -27.30 -4.39
C VAL A 101 2.92 -28.46 -4.28
N CYS A 102 1.63 -28.20 -4.50
CA CYS A 102 0.61 -29.24 -4.54
C CYS A 102 0.75 -30.08 -5.80
N GLN A 103 0.97 -31.38 -5.62
CA GLN A 103 1.17 -32.34 -6.69
C GLN A 103 0.30 -33.57 -6.46
N THR A 104 -0.18 -34.16 -7.56
CA THR A 104 -0.84 -35.47 -7.49
C THR A 104 0.21 -36.54 -7.22
N ILE A 105 0.04 -37.28 -6.14
CA ILE A 105 0.93 -38.37 -5.74
C ILE A 105 0.26 -39.70 -6.08
N SER A 106 1.03 -40.59 -6.69
CA SER A 106 0.64 -41.97 -6.95
C SER A 106 1.49 -42.92 -6.12
N GLY A 107 0.91 -44.04 -5.70
CA GLY A 107 1.58 -45.02 -4.85
C GLY A 107 0.69 -46.19 -4.47
N CYS A 108 1.16 -47.01 -3.55
CA CYS A 108 0.52 -48.25 -3.12
C CYS A 108 -0.28 -48.10 -1.82
N ASP A 109 0.23 -47.33 -0.86
CA ASP A 109 -0.33 -47.15 0.48
C ASP A 109 0.14 -45.79 1.06
N TYR A 110 -0.59 -45.24 2.03
CA TYR A 110 -0.24 -44.03 2.76
C TYR A 110 0.72 -44.31 3.91
N VAL A 111 0.92 -45.58 4.28
CA VAL A 111 1.81 -45.97 5.38
C VAL A 111 3.20 -46.29 4.85
N VAL A 112 4.18 -45.43 5.15
CA VAL A 112 5.59 -45.61 4.76
C VAL A 112 6.45 -45.65 6.03
N ASN A 113 7.26 -46.71 6.18
CA ASN A 113 8.11 -46.91 7.36
C ASN A 113 7.38 -46.80 8.71
N GLY A 114 6.11 -47.24 8.77
CA GLY A 114 5.30 -47.20 9.98
C GLY A 114 4.69 -45.83 10.31
N VAL A 115 4.86 -44.85 9.44
CA VAL A 115 4.24 -43.51 9.53
C VAL A 115 3.04 -43.46 8.59
N ASP A 116 1.88 -43.09 9.11
CA ASP A 116 0.65 -42.93 8.32
C ASP A 116 0.57 -41.50 7.79
N TYR A 117 0.79 -41.33 6.49
CA TYR A 117 0.75 -40.03 5.82
C TYR A 117 -0.64 -39.65 5.31
N SER A 118 -1.67 -40.47 5.53
CA SER A 118 -3.02 -40.16 5.03
C SER A 118 -3.54 -38.77 5.42
N PRO A 119 -3.19 -38.16 6.57
CA PRO A 119 -3.60 -36.79 6.89
C PRO A 119 -2.99 -35.70 5.99
N ALA A 120 -1.89 -35.97 5.30
CA ALA A 120 -1.23 -35.02 4.40
C ALA A 120 -1.84 -34.98 2.98
N PHE A 121 -2.82 -35.84 2.69
CA PHE A 121 -3.43 -35.96 1.36
C PHE A 121 -4.80 -35.29 1.30
N PHE A 122 -5.04 -34.61 0.19
CA PHE A 122 -6.25 -33.86 -0.13
C PHE A 122 -6.96 -34.45 -1.35
N GLU A 123 -8.27 -34.23 -1.44
CA GLU A 123 -9.09 -34.69 -2.56
C GLU A 123 -9.00 -33.76 -3.79
N ASP A 124 -8.65 -32.49 -3.59
CA ASP A 124 -8.59 -31.46 -4.64
C ASP A 124 -7.42 -30.49 -4.46
N GLU A 125 -7.01 -29.84 -5.56
CA GLU A 125 -5.87 -28.94 -5.59
C GLU A 125 -6.11 -27.63 -4.82
N PRO A 126 -7.29 -26.99 -4.89
CA PRO A 126 -7.61 -25.82 -4.06
C PRO A 126 -7.45 -26.07 -2.55
N THR A 127 -7.94 -27.19 -2.03
CA THR A 127 -7.78 -27.51 -0.59
C THR A 127 -6.32 -27.75 -0.20
N CYS A 128 -5.52 -28.38 -1.07
CA CYS A 128 -4.09 -28.50 -0.85
C CYS A 128 -3.39 -27.12 -0.89
N THR A 129 -3.78 -26.22 -1.79
CA THR A 129 -3.13 -24.90 -1.90
C THR A 129 -3.34 -24.04 -0.65
N MET A 130 -4.36 -24.31 0.17
CA MET A 130 -4.54 -23.68 1.48
C MET A 130 -3.38 -23.97 2.45
N CYS A 131 -2.57 -25.00 2.21
CA CYS A 131 -1.37 -25.28 2.99
C CYS A 131 -0.21 -24.30 2.69
N ASN A 132 -0.28 -23.59 1.56
CA ASN A 132 0.64 -22.51 1.23
C ASN A 132 0.14 -21.16 1.77
N ASP A 133 -1.06 -21.14 2.36
CA ASP A 133 -1.57 -20.03 3.13
C ASP A 133 -1.22 -20.23 4.61
N VAL A 134 -0.96 -19.12 5.29
CA VAL A 134 -0.52 -18.99 6.68
C VAL A 134 -1.27 -19.96 7.64
N PRO A 135 -0.60 -20.57 8.65
CA PRO A 135 -1.22 -21.58 9.52
C PRO A 135 -2.53 -21.09 10.19
N PRO A 136 -3.50 -21.97 10.46
CA PRO A 136 -4.78 -21.61 11.11
C PRO A 136 -4.63 -21.04 12.53
N GLU A 137 -3.44 -21.16 13.14
CA GLU A 137 -3.09 -20.56 14.44
C GLU A 137 -2.60 -19.11 14.34
N CYS A 138 -2.54 -18.56 13.12
CA CYS A 138 -2.08 -17.22 12.81
C CYS A 138 -3.18 -16.36 12.18
N GLY A 139 -4.45 -16.75 12.41
CA GLY A 139 -5.61 -16.03 11.93
C GLY A 139 -5.70 -14.63 12.53
N LEU A 140 -5.88 -13.65 11.67
CA LEU A 140 -6.29 -12.30 12.06
C LEU A 140 -7.02 -11.68 10.88
N GLN A 141 -8.32 -11.49 11.03
CA GLN A 141 -9.13 -10.78 10.04
C GLN A 141 -9.89 -9.64 10.71
N LEU A 142 -10.23 -8.62 9.92
CA LEU A 142 -11.03 -7.49 10.37
C LEU A 142 -12.36 -7.49 9.62
N LEU A 143 -13.46 -7.55 10.37
CA LEU A 143 -14.78 -7.18 9.88
C LEU A 143 -15.01 -5.70 10.17
N ILE A 144 -15.51 -4.97 9.18
CA ILE A 144 -15.77 -3.53 9.28
C ILE A 144 -17.25 -3.27 9.10
N SER A 145 -17.82 -2.45 9.97
CA SER A 145 -19.17 -1.91 9.81
C SER A 145 -19.20 -0.41 10.11
N THR A 146 -20.17 0.30 9.54
CA THR A 146 -20.38 1.73 9.76
C THR A 146 -21.85 2.04 9.92
N GLU A 147 -22.20 2.92 10.87
CA GLU A 147 -23.58 3.33 11.13
C GLU A 147 -23.97 4.59 10.33
N ASP A 148 -23.04 5.53 10.17
CA ASP A 148 -23.28 6.84 9.55
C ASP A 148 -22.15 7.35 8.63
N GLY A 149 -21.13 6.52 8.34
CA GLY A 149 -19.98 6.87 7.51
C GLY A 149 -18.91 7.72 8.21
N MET A 150 -19.19 8.20 9.43
CA MET A 150 -18.23 8.94 10.27
C MET A 150 -17.72 8.10 11.44
N TRP A 151 -18.53 7.12 11.88
CA TRP A 151 -18.18 6.13 12.90
C TRP A 151 -18.03 4.73 12.30
N TYR A 152 -16.93 4.08 12.65
CA TYR A 152 -16.56 2.74 12.20
C TYR A 152 -16.39 1.81 13.40
N THR A 153 -16.88 0.59 13.26
CA THR A 153 -16.67 -0.51 14.19
C THR A 153 -15.83 -1.58 13.48
N PHE A 154 -14.70 -1.92 14.09
CA PHE A 154 -13.77 -2.96 13.64
C PHE A 154 -13.87 -4.15 14.59
N GLU A 155 -14.09 -5.34 14.06
CA GLU A 155 -14.14 -6.59 14.81
C GLU A 155 -13.02 -7.52 14.31
N ALA A 156 -12.08 -7.83 15.19
CA ALA A 156 -11.04 -8.81 14.96
C ALA A 156 -11.59 -10.22 15.15
N ILE A 157 -11.52 -11.03 14.09
CA ILE A 157 -11.95 -12.43 14.08
C ILE A 157 -10.77 -13.33 13.75
N ASP A 158 -10.95 -14.64 13.98
CA ASP A 158 -9.94 -15.69 13.84
C ASP A 158 -8.69 -15.50 14.73
N VAL A 159 -8.82 -14.68 15.77
CA VAL A 159 -7.75 -14.37 16.73
C VAL A 159 -7.51 -15.56 17.67
N PRO A 160 -6.26 -16.03 17.85
CA PRO A 160 -5.94 -17.09 18.81
C PRO A 160 -6.33 -16.72 20.25
N ALA A 161 -6.78 -17.70 21.05
CA ALA A 161 -7.32 -17.44 22.39
C ALA A 161 -6.29 -16.86 23.40
N ASP A 162 -5.00 -17.06 23.14
CA ASP A 162 -3.91 -16.73 24.07
C ASP A 162 -3.11 -15.47 23.67
N VAL A 163 -3.56 -14.71 22.66
CA VAL A 163 -2.86 -13.50 22.20
C VAL A 163 -3.56 -12.23 22.67
N GLU A 164 -2.76 -11.24 23.04
CA GLU A 164 -3.25 -9.90 23.39
C GLU A 164 -3.13 -8.98 22.17
N LEU A 165 -4.28 -8.52 21.67
CA LEU A 165 -4.32 -7.60 20.54
C LEU A 165 -3.92 -6.18 20.95
N THR A 166 -3.32 -5.46 20.01
CA THR A 166 -3.14 -4.01 20.05
C THR A 166 -3.78 -3.40 18.82
N TRP A 167 -4.46 -2.28 19.02
CA TRP A 167 -5.14 -1.51 17.98
C TRP A 167 -4.40 -0.22 17.75
N TRP A 168 -4.11 0.10 16.49
CA TRP A 168 -3.32 1.24 16.07
C TRP A 168 -4.12 2.10 15.10
N ILE A 169 -4.04 3.42 15.26
CA ILE A 169 -4.51 4.40 14.28
C ILE A 169 -3.27 5.13 13.75
N ASP A 170 -2.99 5.03 12.45
CA ASP A 170 -1.88 5.73 11.78
C ASP A 170 -0.55 5.62 12.57
N ASP A 171 -0.16 4.39 12.91
CA ASP A 171 1.04 4.05 13.70
C ASP A 171 1.05 4.54 15.16
N PHE A 172 -0.07 5.05 15.67
CA PHE A 172 -0.25 5.36 17.08
C PHE A 172 -1.11 4.31 17.78
N LEU A 173 -0.58 3.73 18.87
CA LEU A 173 -1.31 2.80 19.70
C LEU A 173 -2.56 3.48 20.27
N ALA A 174 -3.74 3.00 19.87
CA ALA A 174 -5.04 3.54 20.24
C ALA A 174 -5.68 2.74 21.38
N GLN A 175 -5.57 1.41 21.35
CA GLN A 175 -6.14 0.52 22.37
C GLN A 175 -5.29 -0.75 22.53
N THR A 176 -5.30 -1.32 23.74
CA THR A 176 -4.74 -2.65 24.03
C THR A 176 -5.84 -3.56 24.54
N GLY A 177 -5.88 -4.78 24.02
CA GLY A 177 -6.90 -5.79 24.30
C GLY A 177 -8.25 -5.51 23.62
N GLY A 178 -9.12 -6.51 23.72
CA GLY A 178 -10.45 -6.49 23.12
C GLY A 178 -10.46 -6.88 21.64
N LEU A 179 -11.51 -7.59 21.23
CA LEU A 179 -11.75 -8.00 19.84
C LEU A 179 -12.47 -6.92 19.01
N VAL A 180 -12.97 -5.87 19.65
CA VAL A 180 -13.74 -4.81 18.98
C VAL A 180 -13.10 -3.46 19.28
N PHE A 181 -12.97 -2.64 18.24
CA PHE A 181 -12.49 -1.28 18.29
C PHE A 181 -13.46 -0.34 17.56
N GLU A 182 -13.77 0.80 18.16
CA GLU A 182 -14.67 1.79 17.58
C GLU A 182 -13.94 3.12 17.46
N ALA A 183 -13.99 3.73 16.28
CA ALA A 183 -13.34 5.01 16.01
C ALA A 183 -14.18 5.88 15.09
N GLY A 184 -14.16 7.18 15.38
CA GLY A 184 -14.74 8.22 14.54
C GLY A 184 -13.66 9.02 13.83
N PHE A 185 -13.81 9.25 12.52
CA PHE A 185 -12.82 9.95 11.69
C PHE A 185 -13.44 11.22 11.07
N ASP A 186 -13.55 12.29 11.87
CA ASP A 186 -14.27 13.51 11.46
C ASP A 186 -13.44 14.50 10.60
N PHE A 187 -12.10 14.37 10.54
CA PHE A 187 -11.23 15.36 9.87
C PHE A 187 -9.98 14.80 9.18
N ASN A 188 -9.75 13.49 9.24
CA ASN A 188 -8.62 12.87 8.54
C ASN A 188 -9.16 12.11 7.31
N PRO A 189 -8.91 12.58 6.07
CA PRO A 189 -9.32 11.85 4.88
C PRO A 189 -8.49 10.58 4.62
N PHE A 190 -7.39 10.39 5.34
CA PHE A 190 -6.49 9.24 5.18
C PHE A 190 -6.20 8.62 6.54
N TRP A 191 -6.88 7.53 6.85
CA TRP A 191 -6.68 6.83 8.10
C TRP A 191 -6.54 5.33 7.88
N SER A 192 -5.74 4.72 8.74
CA SER A 192 -5.56 3.29 8.83
C SER A 192 -5.85 2.83 10.26
N VAL A 193 -6.50 1.69 10.38
CA VAL A 193 -6.70 0.98 11.64
C VAL A 193 -6.07 -0.40 11.50
N CYS A 194 -5.08 -0.69 12.35
CA CYS A 194 -4.41 -1.98 12.36
C CYS A 194 -4.68 -2.70 13.68
N ALA A 195 -5.04 -3.98 13.61
CA ALA A 195 -4.98 -4.91 14.73
C ALA A 195 -3.67 -5.70 14.63
N GLN A 196 -2.99 -5.86 15.76
CA GLN A 196 -1.67 -6.48 15.81
C GLN A 196 -1.50 -7.37 17.04
N TYR A 197 -0.75 -8.47 16.92
CA TYR A 197 -0.22 -9.24 18.05
C TYR A 197 1.15 -9.85 17.70
N GLU A 198 1.97 -10.16 18.70
CA GLU A 198 3.23 -10.88 18.49
C GLU A 198 3.05 -12.39 18.69
N SER A 199 3.54 -13.18 17.74
CA SER A 199 3.58 -14.63 17.83
C SER A 199 4.84 -15.17 17.17
N ALA A 200 5.74 -15.72 18.00
CA ALA A 200 6.92 -16.42 17.51
C ALA A 200 6.59 -17.61 16.57
N PRO A 201 5.55 -18.42 16.84
CA PRO A 201 5.05 -19.42 15.88
C PRO A 201 4.66 -18.84 14.51
N CYS A 202 4.15 -17.61 14.47
CA CYS A 202 3.76 -16.92 13.23
C CYS A 202 4.90 -16.11 12.59
N GLY A 203 6.14 -16.25 13.07
CA GLY A 203 7.29 -15.52 12.52
C GLY A 203 7.44 -14.07 13.02
N GLY A 204 6.73 -13.68 14.08
CA GLY A 204 6.86 -12.36 14.71
C GLY A 204 5.53 -11.61 14.80
N LEU A 205 5.52 -10.35 14.36
CA LEU A 205 4.33 -9.50 14.39
C LEU A 205 3.31 -9.99 13.35
N VAL A 206 2.11 -10.32 13.82
CA VAL A 206 0.94 -10.57 12.97
C VAL A 206 0.12 -9.29 12.97
N GLU A 207 -0.18 -8.79 11.77
CA GLU A 207 -0.87 -7.52 11.57
C GLU A 207 -1.94 -7.66 10.50
N GLN A 208 -3.11 -7.08 10.80
CA GLN A 208 -4.15 -6.86 9.80
C GLN A 208 -4.59 -5.42 9.87
N CYS A 209 -4.53 -4.73 8.74
CA CYS A 209 -4.93 -3.34 8.61
C CYS A 209 -6.16 -3.20 7.73
N TYR A 210 -7.04 -2.28 8.12
CA TYR A 210 -8.01 -1.68 7.23
C TYR A 210 -7.61 -0.22 7.04
N SER A 211 -7.62 0.24 5.80
CA SER A 211 -7.52 1.67 5.52
C SER A 211 -8.76 2.10 4.75
N ASN A 212 -9.16 3.34 4.91
CA ASN A 212 -10.21 3.91 4.07
C ASN A 212 -9.76 4.16 2.62
N VAL A 213 -8.58 3.65 2.25
CA VAL A 213 -7.98 3.68 0.91
C VAL A 213 -7.85 2.22 0.42
N ASP A 214 -8.96 1.60 0.01
CA ASP A 214 -8.91 0.24 -0.56
C ASP A 214 -8.15 0.26 -1.90
N GLY A 215 -6.88 -0.13 -1.92
CA GLY A 215 -6.13 -0.43 -3.15
C GLY A 215 -4.62 -0.22 -3.06
N VAL A 216 -3.95 -0.29 -4.21
CA VAL A 216 -2.51 0.03 -4.31
C VAL A 216 -2.22 1.43 -3.76
N ALA A 217 -0.99 1.66 -3.32
CA ALA A 217 -0.59 2.95 -2.76
C ALA A 217 -0.93 4.12 -3.69
N PRO A 218 -1.29 5.30 -3.14
CA PRO A 218 -1.44 6.50 -3.95
C PRO A 218 -0.14 6.76 -4.72
N CYS A 219 -0.27 7.32 -5.91
CA CYS A 219 0.84 7.58 -6.83
C CYS A 219 1.53 6.35 -7.43
N THR A 220 1.01 5.14 -7.19
CA THR A 220 1.40 3.95 -7.97
C THR A 220 1.26 4.26 -9.45
N ASP A 221 2.34 4.04 -10.22
CA ASP A 221 2.34 4.27 -11.66
C ASP A 221 1.50 3.21 -12.36
N LEU A 222 0.44 3.64 -13.03
CA LEU A 222 -0.49 2.78 -13.76
C LEU A 222 -0.12 2.64 -15.24
N ALA A 223 1.08 3.07 -15.65
CA ALA A 223 1.59 2.86 -17.01
C ALA A 223 1.54 1.38 -17.39
N GLY A 224 0.72 1.06 -18.40
CA GLY A 224 0.56 -0.30 -18.90
C GLY A 224 -0.51 -1.14 -18.20
N VAL A 225 -1.23 -0.59 -17.22
CA VAL A 225 -2.43 -1.22 -16.66
C VAL A 225 -3.61 -0.94 -17.59
N ASP A 226 -4.27 -2.00 -18.07
CA ASP A 226 -5.44 -1.91 -18.94
C ASP A 226 -6.73 -2.09 -18.12
N PHE A 227 -7.47 -1.01 -17.93
CA PHE A 227 -8.76 -1.00 -17.22
C PHE A 227 -9.95 -1.39 -18.12
N GLY A 228 -9.68 -1.84 -19.34
CA GLY A 228 -10.68 -2.29 -20.31
C GLY A 228 -11.24 -1.16 -21.19
N LEU A 229 -12.06 -1.55 -22.18
CA LEU A 229 -12.56 -0.65 -23.23
C LEU A 229 -13.78 0.20 -22.82
N CYS A 230 -14.22 0.14 -21.57
CA CYS A 230 -15.29 0.99 -21.09
C CYS A 230 -14.72 2.39 -20.80
N GLU A 231 -15.42 3.46 -21.20
CA GLU A 231 -15.00 4.83 -20.88
C GLU A 231 -15.81 5.41 -19.70
N MET A 232 -15.84 4.70 -18.57
CA MET A 232 -16.35 5.31 -17.35
C MET A 232 -15.24 6.13 -16.71
N ALA A 233 -15.53 7.37 -16.34
CA ALA A 233 -14.57 8.22 -15.64
C ALA A 233 -14.29 7.62 -14.25
N MET A 234 -13.06 7.13 -14.06
CA MET A 234 -12.64 6.49 -12.81
C MET A 234 -11.92 7.45 -11.87
N GLY A 235 -11.23 8.45 -12.43
CA GLY A 235 -10.55 9.49 -11.65
C GLY A 235 -9.27 9.96 -12.34
N VAL A 236 -8.38 10.56 -11.57
CA VAL A 236 -7.03 10.91 -11.99
C VAL A 236 -6.03 9.97 -11.34
N ALA A 237 -5.02 9.51 -12.06
CA ALA A 237 -3.96 8.71 -11.47
C ALA A 237 -2.60 9.04 -12.10
N ASN A 238 -1.53 8.59 -11.46
CA ASN A 238 -0.19 8.69 -12.00
C ASN A 238 0.00 7.67 -13.13
N VAL A 239 0.27 8.13 -14.35
CA VAL A 239 0.53 7.30 -15.53
C VAL A 239 1.81 7.78 -16.19
N GLY A 240 2.85 6.96 -16.15
CA GLY A 240 4.17 7.27 -16.70
C GLY A 240 4.83 8.48 -16.03
N GLY A 241 4.57 8.67 -14.73
CA GLY A 241 5.09 9.81 -13.95
C GLY A 241 4.32 11.11 -14.14
N THR A 242 3.16 11.10 -14.82
CA THR A 242 2.30 12.29 -15.00
C THR A 242 0.88 11.97 -14.56
N CYS A 243 0.23 12.90 -13.85
CA CYS A 243 -1.18 12.76 -13.50
C CYS A 243 -2.07 12.90 -14.75
N GLN A 244 -2.93 11.91 -14.98
CA GLN A 244 -3.80 11.85 -16.16
C GLN A 244 -5.19 11.36 -15.75
N PHE A 245 -6.21 11.79 -16.50
CA PHE A 245 -7.54 11.21 -16.37
C PHE A 245 -7.51 9.78 -16.88
N VAL A 246 -7.95 8.85 -16.04
CA VAL A 246 -8.03 7.44 -16.34
C VAL A 246 -9.50 7.03 -16.37
N SER A 247 -9.85 6.28 -17.40
CA SER A 247 -11.19 5.73 -17.60
C SER A 247 -11.10 4.22 -17.84
N GLY A 248 -12.18 3.51 -17.56
CA GLY A 248 -12.17 2.05 -17.63
C GLY A 248 -13.49 1.41 -17.24
N CYS A 249 -13.45 0.09 -17.09
CA CYS A 249 -14.58 -0.74 -16.67
C CYS A 249 -14.64 -0.92 -15.14
N GLY A 250 -13.55 -0.65 -14.41
CA GLY A 250 -13.44 -0.81 -12.96
C GLY A 250 -11.99 -0.81 -12.49
N SER A 251 -11.76 -0.64 -11.19
CA SER A 251 -10.43 -0.53 -10.59
C SER A 251 -9.75 -1.87 -10.30
N TYR A 252 -10.43 -3.00 -10.53
CA TYR A 252 -9.89 -4.33 -10.31
C TYR A 252 -9.36 -4.93 -11.62
N VAL A 253 -8.05 -5.14 -11.71
CA VAL A 253 -7.39 -5.73 -12.90
C VAL A 253 -6.41 -6.80 -12.45
N GLY A 254 -6.50 -8.00 -13.04
CA GLY A 254 -5.55 -9.08 -12.77
C GLY A 254 -5.48 -9.54 -11.30
N GLY A 255 -6.57 -9.40 -10.54
CA GLY A 255 -6.62 -9.75 -9.11
C GLY A 255 -6.09 -8.67 -8.16
N VAL A 256 -5.70 -7.49 -8.69
CA VAL A 256 -5.21 -6.36 -7.90
C VAL A 256 -6.27 -5.25 -7.88
N ASN A 257 -6.51 -4.67 -6.70
CA ASN A 257 -7.36 -3.50 -6.53
C ASN A 257 -6.56 -2.20 -6.70
N TYR A 258 -6.80 -1.46 -7.77
CA TYR A 258 -6.13 -0.19 -8.04
C TYR A 258 -6.88 1.03 -7.51
N ALA A 259 -8.01 0.88 -6.79
CA ALA A 259 -8.83 2.03 -6.38
C ALA A 259 -8.05 3.07 -5.57
N GLY A 260 -7.10 2.65 -4.71
CA GLY A 260 -6.21 3.53 -3.97
C GLY A 260 -5.21 4.37 -4.79
N ALA A 261 -5.01 4.09 -6.08
CA ALA A 261 -4.19 4.93 -6.97
C ALA A 261 -4.95 6.13 -7.58
N PHE A 262 -6.28 6.15 -7.46
CA PHE A 262 -7.12 7.17 -8.08
C PHE A 262 -7.37 8.34 -7.12
N PHE A 263 -7.38 9.53 -7.72
CA PHE A 263 -7.66 10.80 -7.10
C PHE A 263 -8.93 11.40 -7.71
N ASP A 264 -9.70 12.12 -6.90
CA ASP A 264 -10.91 12.80 -7.36
C ASP A 264 -10.60 14.01 -8.27
N SER A 265 -9.37 14.54 -8.23
CA SER A 265 -8.98 15.70 -9.02
C SER A 265 -7.53 15.64 -9.52
N MET A 266 -7.28 16.38 -10.61
CA MET A 266 -5.93 16.55 -11.15
C MET A 266 -5.01 17.23 -10.13
N GLU A 267 -5.58 18.15 -9.35
CA GLU A 267 -4.88 18.89 -8.31
C GLU A 267 -4.36 18.00 -7.19
N SER A 268 -5.20 17.12 -6.63
CA SER A 268 -4.80 16.23 -5.54
C SER A 268 -3.76 15.21 -6.00
N CYS A 269 -3.89 14.69 -7.23
CA CYS A 269 -2.88 13.83 -7.83
C CYS A 269 -1.54 14.57 -7.98
N MET A 270 -1.54 15.77 -8.56
CA MET A 270 -0.31 16.52 -8.82
C MET A 270 0.41 16.92 -7.54
N LEU A 271 -0.33 17.34 -6.50
CA LEU A 271 0.23 17.69 -5.20
C LEU A 271 0.90 16.51 -4.50
N GLN A 272 0.32 15.32 -4.60
CA GLN A 272 0.84 14.13 -3.90
C GLN A 272 1.91 13.39 -4.70
N CYS A 273 1.72 13.24 -6.01
CA CYS A 273 2.53 12.35 -6.85
C CYS A 273 3.69 13.05 -7.54
N ASN A 274 3.72 14.39 -7.52
CA ASN A 274 4.79 15.15 -8.14
C ASN A 274 5.30 16.27 -7.22
N PRO A 275 5.97 15.95 -6.09
CA PRO A 275 6.39 16.92 -5.07
C PRO A 275 7.52 17.87 -5.51
N GLY A 276 7.83 17.95 -6.81
CA GLY A 276 8.70 18.96 -7.41
C GLY A 276 8.26 19.39 -8.82
N GLY A 277 7.05 19.00 -9.23
CA GLY A 277 6.48 19.37 -10.53
C GLY A 277 5.93 20.80 -10.52
N THR A 278 5.93 21.43 -11.69
CA THR A 278 5.14 22.65 -11.90
C THR A 278 3.66 22.27 -11.96
N LEU A 279 2.80 23.04 -11.30
CA LEU A 279 1.35 22.87 -11.42
C LEU A 279 0.88 23.82 -12.54
N PRO A 280 0.57 23.29 -13.75
CA PRO A 280 0.05 24.10 -14.84
C PRO A 280 -1.36 24.59 -14.51
N GLY A 281 -1.61 25.87 -14.77
CA GLY A 281 -2.92 26.48 -14.62
C GLY A 281 -2.80 28.00 -14.68
N CYS A 282 -3.93 28.70 -14.61
CA CYS A 282 -3.86 30.15 -14.69
C CYS A 282 -3.26 30.77 -13.42
N VAL A 283 -2.12 31.47 -13.56
CA VAL A 283 -1.38 32.07 -12.43
C VAL A 283 -1.75 33.53 -12.15
N TYR A 284 -2.63 34.14 -12.95
CA TYR A 284 -2.99 35.55 -12.83
C TYR A 284 -4.24 35.74 -11.96
N PRO A 285 -4.16 36.43 -10.81
CA PRO A 285 -5.30 36.65 -9.91
C PRO A 285 -6.50 37.36 -10.54
N GLU A 286 -6.27 38.10 -11.63
CA GLU A 286 -7.30 38.82 -12.37
C GLU A 286 -8.04 37.94 -13.40
N ALA A 287 -7.58 36.71 -13.61
CA ALA A 287 -8.24 35.76 -14.50
C ALA A 287 -9.41 35.05 -13.80
N CYS A 288 -10.45 34.75 -14.56
CA CYS A 288 -11.66 34.11 -14.07
C CYS A 288 -11.48 32.64 -13.68
N ASN A 289 -10.46 31.99 -14.22
CA ASN A 289 -10.04 30.63 -13.88
C ASN A 289 -8.69 30.62 -13.15
N PHE A 290 -8.38 31.69 -12.39
CA PHE A 290 -7.19 31.75 -11.55
C PHE A 290 -7.11 30.54 -10.61
N ASN A 291 -5.96 29.88 -10.62
CA ASN A 291 -5.62 28.81 -9.68
C ASN A 291 -4.48 29.29 -8.76
N PRO A 292 -4.73 29.52 -7.46
CA PRO A 292 -3.72 29.99 -6.52
C PRO A 292 -2.58 29.00 -6.25
N LEU A 293 -2.74 27.74 -6.66
CA LEU A 293 -1.71 26.71 -6.54
C LEU A 293 -0.89 26.54 -7.81
N ALA A 294 -1.31 27.13 -8.94
CA ALA A 294 -0.58 27.03 -10.18
C ALA A 294 0.78 27.74 -10.06
N THR A 295 1.84 27.05 -10.49
CA THR A 295 3.22 27.59 -10.48
C THR A 295 3.74 27.85 -11.89
N GLU A 296 2.98 27.47 -12.91
CA GLU A 296 3.29 27.69 -14.33
C GLU A 296 2.00 28.02 -15.10
N ASP A 297 2.03 29.09 -15.90
CA ASP A 297 0.91 29.45 -16.78
C ASP A 297 0.82 28.47 -17.94
N ASP A 298 -0.33 27.81 -18.08
CA ASP A 298 -0.61 26.87 -19.17
C ASP A 298 -1.33 27.53 -20.36
N GLY A 299 -1.54 28.84 -20.30
CA GLY A 299 -2.24 29.61 -21.33
C GLY A 299 -3.76 29.40 -21.30
N SER A 300 -4.30 28.73 -20.28
CA SER A 300 -5.74 28.54 -20.11
C SER A 300 -6.46 29.78 -19.58
N CYS A 301 -5.73 30.83 -19.18
CA CYS A 301 -6.31 32.02 -18.56
C CYS A 301 -7.40 32.69 -19.41
N THR A 302 -8.55 32.88 -18.78
CA THR A 302 -9.69 33.63 -19.31
C THR A 302 -9.82 34.92 -18.51
N PHE A 303 -9.92 36.06 -19.19
CA PHE A 303 -9.95 37.37 -18.55
C PHE A 303 -11.27 38.07 -18.81
N PRO A 304 -11.82 38.80 -17.83
CA PRO A 304 -12.96 39.67 -18.10
C PRO A 304 -12.59 40.70 -19.20
N PRO A 305 -13.54 41.11 -20.05
CA PRO A 305 -14.96 40.74 -20.04
C PRO A 305 -15.31 39.52 -20.90
N PHE A 306 -14.35 38.93 -21.62
CA PHE A 306 -14.60 37.83 -22.56
C PHE A 306 -13.98 36.52 -22.07
N GLY A 307 -14.79 35.47 -21.90
CA GLY A 307 -14.31 34.12 -21.57
C GLY A 307 -14.61 33.64 -20.15
N CYS A 308 -15.14 34.52 -19.29
CA CYS A 308 -15.47 34.20 -17.90
C CYS A 308 -16.85 33.54 -17.70
N GLY A 309 -17.55 33.14 -18.77
CA GLY A 309 -18.90 32.58 -18.69
C GLY A 309 -20.00 33.57 -18.21
N PHE A 310 -19.64 34.77 -17.77
CA PHE A 310 -20.58 35.81 -17.39
C PHE A 310 -21.18 36.46 -18.64
N SER A 311 -22.34 35.98 -19.05
CA SER A 311 -23.27 36.79 -19.84
C SER A 311 -24.17 37.67 -18.95
N GLU A 312 -24.06 37.56 -17.62
CA GLU A 312 -24.87 38.30 -16.66
C GLU A 312 -23.96 39.14 -15.75
N GLY A 313 -24.13 40.47 -15.77
CA GLY A 313 -23.41 41.43 -14.92
C GLY A 313 -22.22 42.15 -15.57
N ALA A 314 -21.97 41.93 -16.86
CA ALA A 314 -21.01 42.72 -17.64
C ALA A 314 -21.72 43.92 -18.29
N GLY A 315 -21.17 45.12 -18.13
CA GLY A 315 -21.75 46.35 -18.66
C GLY A 315 -20.93 47.57 -18.23
N CYS A 316 -21.29 48.77 -18.69
CA CYS A 316 -20.51 49.96 -18.37
C CYS A 316 -20.61 50.32 -16.88
N MET A 317 -19.48 50.33 -16.16
CA MET A 317 -19.46 50.64 -14.71
C MET A 317 -19.34 52.14 -14.39
N TYR A 318 -19.23 53.00 -15.40
CA TYR A 318 -18.96 54.43 -15.22
C TYR A 318 -20.25 55.25 -15.16
N PRO A 319 -20.60 55.88 -14.02
CA PRO A 319 -21.84 56.63 -13.87
C PRO A 319 -22.04 57.80 -14.84
N GLY A 320 -20.95 58.28 -15.45
CA GLY A 320 -20.97 59.34 -16.47
C GLY A 320 -21.22 58.84 -17.90
N ALA A 321 -21.33 57.53 -18.13
CA ALA A 321 -21.61 56.97 -19.44
C ALA A 321 -23.12 56.97 -19.75
N LEU A 322 -23.45 57.15 -21.03
CA LEU A 322 -24.80 57.06 -21.59
C LEU A 322 -25.42 55.68 -21.42
N ASN A 323 -24.61 54.63 -21.37
CA ASN A 323 -25.02 53.25 -21.16
C ASN A 323 -24.50 52.68 -19.82
N TYR A 324 -24.31 53.54 -18.82
CA TYR A 324 -24.01 53.10 -17.45
C TYR A 324 -25.03 52.05 -16.97
N ASP A 325 -24.53 50.90 -16.52
CA ASP A 325 -25.32 49.85 -15.90
C ASP A 325 -25.01 49.79 -14.39
N PRO A 326 -25.94 50.20 -13.50
CA PRO A 326 -25.74 50.14 -12.07
C PRO A 326 -25.69 48.71 -11.50
N TRP A 327 -26.01 47.70 -12.31
CA TRP A 327 -25.89 46.28 -11.96
C TRP A 327 -24.67 45.62 -12.58
N ALA A 328 -23.84 46.37 -13.32
CA ALA A 328 -22.57 45.88 -13.82
C ALA A 328 -21.61 45.64 -12.65
N LEU A 329 -21.12 44.41 -12.55
CA LEU A 329 -20.07 43.97 -11.62
C LEU A 329 -18.68 44.08 -12.26
N VAL A 330 -18.62 44.10 -13.59
CA VAL A 330 -17.40 44.17 -14.41
C VAL A 330 -17.65 45.10 -15.61
N ASP A 331 -16.69 45.99 -15.87
CA ASP A 331 -16.69 46.85 -17.05
C ASP A 331 -16.35 46.04 -18.30
N ASP A 332 -17.25 46.06 -19.28
CA ASP A 332 -17.09 45.30 -20.53
C ASP A 332 -16.51 46.12 -21.67
N GLY A 333 -16.05 47.34 -21.38
CA GLY A 333 -15.56 48.29 -22.37
C GLY A 333 -16.65 48.81 -23.32
N SER A 334 -17.94 48.52 -23.07
CA SER A 334 -19.04 49.00 -23.91
C SER A 334 -19.41 50.46 -23.65
N CYS A 335 -18.79 51.14 -22.67
CA CYS A 335 -19.13 52.50 -22.26
C CYS A 335 -19.18 53.49 -23.43
N GLN A 336 -20.31 54.17 -23.56
CA GLN A 336 -20.58 55.24 -24.51
C GLN A 336 -20.66 56.55 -23.73
N PHE A 337 -19.88 57.54 -24.10
CA PHE A 337 -19.96 58.88 -23.50
C PHE A 337 -20.55 59.84 -24.54
N ALA A 338 -21.28 60.86 -24.08
CA ALA A 338 -21.83 61.86 -25.00
C ALA A 338 -20.67 62.58 -25.73
N PRO A 339 -20.77 62.84 -27.05
CA PRO A 339 -19.74 63.53 -27.82
C PRO A 339 -19.64 65.04 -27.50
N ASP A 340 -20.19 65.48 -26.37
CA ASP A 340 -20.29 66.88 -26.02
C ASP A 340 -19.19 67.23 -25.00
N ASN A 341 -17.97 67.39 -25.51
CA ASN A 341 -16.98 68.41 -25.11
C ASN A 341 -17.37 69.22 -23.86
N THR A 342 -17.14 68.69 -22.66
CA THR A 342 -16.90 69.50 -21.44
C THR A 342 -16.47 68.69 -20.21
N ASP A 343 -16.59 67.35 -20.20
CA ASP A 343 -16.30 66.54 -19.00
C ASP A 343 -15.07 65.62 -19.10
N CYS A 344 -14.22 65.77 -20.11
CA CYS A 344 -12.94 65.04 -20.18
C CYS A 344 -11.72 65.97 -20.19
N PRO A 345 -11.25 66.46 -19.02
CA PRO A 345 -10.08 67.32 -18.92
C PRO A 345 -8.78 66.70 -19.45
N GLY A 346 -8.77 65.39 -19.71
CA GLY A 346 -7.61 64.64 -20.21
C GLY A 346 -7.59 64.44 -21.73
N ASP A 347 -8.63 64.85 -22.46
CA ASP A 347 -8.66 64.88 -23.93
C ASP A 347 -7.97 66.17 -24.38
N VAL A 348 -6.65 66.06 -24.60
CA VAL A 348 -5.76 67.18 -24.89
C VAL A 348 -5.76 67.47 -26.39
N ASP A 349 -6.02 66.47 -27.23
CA ASP A 349 -6.02 66.63 -28.69
C ASP A 349 -7.43 66.84 -29.31
N GLY A 350 -8.48 66.71 -28.51
CA GLY A 350 -9.86 67.05 -28.85
C GLY A 350 -10.58 65.99 -29.67
N ASP A 351 -10.15 64.74 -29.60
CA ASP A 351 -10.71 63.63 -30.37
C ASP A 351 -11.89 62.92 -29.67
N ASN A 352 -12.30 63.42 -28.49
CA ASN A 352 -13.31 62.87 -27.59
C ASN A 352 -12.94 61.52 -26.96
N THR A 353 -11.66 61.18 -26.91
CA THR A 353 -11.12 60.05 -26.16
C THR A 353 -9.97 60.49 -25.26
N VAL A 354 -9.65 59.71 -24.23
CA VAL A 354 -8.39 59.90 -23.48
C VAL A 354 -7.52 58.70 -23.78
N GLY A 355 -6.56 58.91 -24.65
CA GLY A 355 -5.67 57.88 -25.17
C GLY A 355 -4.20 58.17 -24.93
N VAL A 356 -3.37 57.27 -25.46
CA VAL A 356 -1.91 57.47 -25.47
C VAL A 356 -1.55 58.73 -26.26
N SER A 357 -2.36 59.12 -27.26
CA SER A 357 -2.18 60.35 -28.05
C SER A 357 -2.21 61.61 -27.18
N ASP A 358 -3.17 61.72 -26.25
CA ASP A 358 -3.28 62.84 -25.32
C ASP A 358 -2.09 62.94 -24.38
N ILE A 359 -1.66 61.80 -23.84
CA ILE A 359 -0.49 61.71 -22.96
C ILE A 359 0.77 62.12 -23.73
N LEU A 360 0.94 61.66 -24.96
CA LEU A 360 2.08 62.03 -25.80
C LEU A 360 2.04 63.52 -26.19
N THR A 361 0.86 64.08 -26.41
CA THR A 361 0.66 65.51 -26.67
C THR A 361 1.02 66.35 -25.46
N LEU A 362 0.57 65.95 -24.26
CA LEU A 362 0.89 66.60 -22.99
C LEU A 362 2.40 66.50 -22.67
N LEU A 363 3.00 65.32 -22.84
CA LEU A 363 4.43 65.11 -22.61
C LEU A 363 5.29 65.81 -23.66
N GLY A 364 4.83 65.93 -24.91
CA GLY A 364 5.51 66.67 -25.97
C GLY A 364 5.59 68.18 -25.68
N GLN A 365 4.64 68.71 -24.91
CA GLN A 365 4.62 70.11 -24.47
C GLN A 365 5.24 70.31 -23.08
N PHE A 366 5.68 69.24 -22.42
CA PHE A 366 6.25 69.30 -21.08
C PHE A 366 7.54 70.14 -21.08
N GLY A 367 7.51 71.28 -20.38
CA GLY A 367 8.62 72.23 -20.32
C GLY A 367 8.61 73.30 -21.41
N ALA A 368 7.55 73.41 -22.21
CA ALA A 368 7.35 74.57 -23.08
C ALA A 368 7.21 75.85 -22.25
N VAL A 369 7.82 76.95 -22.72
CA VAL A 369 7.68 78.27 -22.08
C VAL A 369 6.48 78.96 -22.74
N CYS A 370 5.47 79.28 -21.94
CA CYS A 370 4.31 80.05 -22.37
C CYS A 370 4.61 81.55 -22.18
N ASP A 371 4.28 82.37 -23.19
CA ASP A 371 4.31 83.84 -23.09
C ASP A 371 3.05 84.42 -22.43
#